data_AF-A0A2N4XKD3-F1
#
_entry.id   AF-A0A2N4XKD3-F1
#
_cell.length_a   1.000
_cell.length_b   1.000
_cell.length_c   1.000
_cell.angle_alpha   90.00
_cell.angle_beta   90.00
_cell.angle_gamma   90.00
#
_symmetry.space_group_name_H-M   'P 1'
#
loop_
_entity.id
_entity.type
_entity.pdbx_description
1 polymer ?
#
loop_
_entity_poly.entity_id
_entity_poly.type
_entity_poly.pdbx_seq_one_letter_code
_entity_poly.pdbx_strand_id
1 'polypeptide(L)'
;MTIGPQCPPAPYADDVRAKGWRLEIDCERLFQSDTWALTPDAQRGSLLHLLVSAWTQNPCGSLPSQDALIAARIGLPAEVFAEQKAVLLRGWYIWRYFQGIV
;
A
#
# COMPACT_ATOMS: atom_id res chain seq x y z
N MET A 1 16.31 24.27 -2.21
CA MET A 1 15.09 23.61 -2.73
C MET A 1 15.52 22.31 -3.40
N THR A 2 15.76 21.28 -2.60
CA THR A 2 16.33 20.01 -3.08
C THR A 2 15.18 19.16 -3.60
N ILE A 3 15.11 19.06 -4.93
CA ILE A 3 14.23 18.14 -5.65
C ILE A 3 14.59 16.72 -5.19
N GLY A 4 13.76 16.13 -4.33
CA GLY A 4 13.86 14.73 -3.93
C GLY A 4 13.74 13.79 -5.15
N PRO A 5 14.05 12.50 -5.00
CA PRO A 5 14.04 11.55 -6.12
C PRO A 5 12.68 11.62 -6.82
N GLN A 6 12.73 12.02 -8.09
CA GLN A 6 11.60 12.19 -8.96
C GLN A 6 11.03 10.81 -9.27
N CYS A 7 10.06 10.39 -8.45
CA CYS A 7 9.39 9.12 -8.66
C CYS A 7 8.58 9.19 -9.96
N PRO A 8 8.60 8.13 -10.79
CA PRO A 8 7.91 8.13 -12.07
C PRO A 8 6.40 8.43 -11.93
N PRO A 9 5.73 8.86 -13.00
CA PRO A 9 4.28 9.00 -13.02
C PRO A 9 3.62 7.62 -12.92
N ALA A 10 2.48 7.54 -12.23
CA ALA A 10 1.74 6.26 -12.13
C ALA A 10 1.43 5.73 -13.54
N PRO A 11 1.62 4.43 -13.80
CA PRO A 11 1.43 3.87 -15.14
C PRO A 11 -0.06 3.74 -15.53
N TYR A 12 -0.98 4.13 -14.64
CA TYR A 12 -2.43 4.05 -14.83
C TYR A 12 -3.09 5.39 -14.48
N ALA A 13 -4.24 5.64 -15.08
CA ALA A 13 -5.04 6.83 -14.80
C ALA A 13 -5.54 6.83 -13.35
N ASP A 14 -5.71 8.04 -12.83
CA ASP A 14 -6.12 8.40 -11.48
C ASP A 14 -7.59 8.09 -11.16
N ASP A 15 -8.40 7.77 -12.16
CA ASP A 15 -9.81 7.35 -12.05
C ASP A 15 -10.00 5.82 -12.14
N VAL A 16 -8.90 5.05 -12.22
CA VAL A 16 -8.96 3.60 -12.41
C VAL A 16 -9.47 2.94 -11.14
N ARG A 17 -10.79 2.72 -11.11
CA ARG A 17 -11.44 1.86 -10.13
C ARG A 17 -11.26 0.40 -10.53
N ALA A 18 -11.42 -0.49 -9.55
CA ALA A 18 -11.52 -1.91 -9.81
C ALA A 18 -12.65 -2.26 -10.80
N LYS A 19 -13.61 -1.39 -11.16
CA LYS A 19 -14.62 -1.57 -12.25
C LYS A 19 -15.24 -2.99 -12.35
N GLY A 20 -15.47 -3.67 -11.22
CA GLY A 20 -15.99 -5.05 -11.19
C GLY A 20 -14.95 -6.16 -11.37
N TRP A 21 -13.67 -5.83 -11.57
CA TRP A 21 -12.53 -6.73 -11.51
C TRP A 21 -12.35 -7.31 -10.11
N ARG A 22 -12.19 -8.63 -10.05
CA ARG A 22 -11.94 -9.36 -8.81
C ARG A 22 -10.50 -9.10 -8.37
N LEU A 23 -10.30 -8.91 -7.06
CA LEU A 23 -8.96 -8.98 -6.48
C LEU A 23 -8.50 -10.43 -6.55
N GLU A 24 -7.64 -10.74 -7.51
CA GLU A 24 -7.02 -12.06 -7.63
C GLU A 24 -5.68 -12.05 -6.90
N ILE A 25 -5.65 -12.67 -5.71
CA ILE A 25 -4.43 -12.84 -4.95
C ILE A 25 -3.82 -14.19 -5.33
N ASP A 26 -2.62 -14.14 -5.89
CA ASP A 26 -1.77 -15.32 -6.03
C ASP A 26 -1.17 -15.67 -4.67
N CYS A 27 -1.81 -16.62 -3.98
CA CYS A 27 -1.40 -17.06 -2.64
C CYS A 27 0.00 -17.70 -2.64
N GLU A 28 0.37 -18.42 -3.70
CA GLU A 28 1.68 -19.06 -3.80
C GLU A 28 2.78 -18.00 -3.86
N ARG A 29 2.60 -17.01 -4.75
CA ARG A 29 3.53 -15.89 -4.86
C ARG A 29 3.57 -15.03 -3.61
N LEU A 30 2.43 -14.82 -2.95
CA LEU A 30 2.37 -14.08 -1.70
C LEU A 30 3.18 -14.78 -0.61
N PHE A 31 2.95 -16.08 -0.39
CA PHE A 31 3.63 -16.84 0.66
C PHE A 31 5.12 -17.08 0.39
N GLN A 32 5.52 -17.11 -0.88
CA GLN A 32 6.92 -17.18 -1.28
C GLN A 32 7.63 -15.81 -1.28
N SER A 33 6.91 -14.71 -1.06
CA SER A 33 7.51 -13.38 -1.11
C SER A 33 8.40 -13.10 0.10
N ASP A 34 9.52 -12.40 -0.14
CA ASP A 34 10.40 -11.92 0.94
C ASP A 34 9.63 -11.04 1.94
N THR A 35 8.64 -10.26 1.46
CA THR A 35 7.79 -9.45 2.33
C THR A 35 7.02 -10.32 3.31
N TRP A 36 6.44 -11.44 2.86
CA TRP A 36 5.74 -12.38 3.74
C TRP A 36 6.67 -13.08 4.73
N ALA A 37 7.89 -13.42 4.30
CA ALA A 37 8.90 -14.03 5.16
C ALA A 37 9.42 -13.07 6.24
N LEU A 38 9.53 -11.78 5.93
CA LEU A 38 10.00 -10.74 6.85
C LEU A 38 8.89 -10.21 7.77
N THR A 39 7.61 -10.37 7.41
CA THR A 39 6.49 -9.96 8.26
C THR A 39 6.24 -10.98 9.39
N PRO A 40 6.26 -10.55 10.66
CA PRO A 40 5.91 -11.42 11.78
C PRO A 40 4.49 -11.98 11.64
N ASP A 41 4.27 -13.23 12.10
CA ASP A 41 2.99 -13.93 11.99
C ASP A 41 1.78 -13.09 12.46
N ALA A 42 1.96 -12.36 13.57
CA ALA A 42 0.94 -11.49 14.14
C ALA A 42 0.50 -10.34 13.22
N GLN A 43 1.30 -9.97 12.22
CA GLN A 43 1.06 -8.82 11.33
C GLN A 43 0.86 -9.21 9.87
N ARG A 44 0.92 -10.50 9.53
CA ARG A 44 0.54 -10.99 8.20
C ARG A 44 -0.91 -10.62 7.87
N GLY A 45 -1.79 -10.60 8.87
CA GLY A 45 -3.16 -10.10 8.74
C GLY A 45 -3.20 -8.62 8.32
N SER A 46 -2.34 -7.78 8.90
CA SER A 46 -2.24 -6.36 8.54
C SER A 46 -1.71 -6.17 7.11
N LEU A 47 -0.80 -7.02 6.64
CA LEU A 47 -0.33 -7.01 5.25
C LEU A 47 -1.48 -7.31 4.27
N LEU A 48 -2.30 -8.32 4.56
CA LEU A 48 -3.49 -8.62 3.75
C LEU A 48 -4.51 -7.49 3.80
N HIS A 49 -4.75 -6.91 4.98
CA HIS A 49 -5.69 -5.80 5.13
C HIS A 49 -5.21 -4.55 4.36
N LEU A 50 -3.90 -4.31 4.32
CA LEU A 50 -3.29 -3.26 3.50
C LEU A 50 -3.56 -3.48 2.01
N LEU A 51 -3.35 -4.70 1.50
CA LEU A 51 -3.57 -5.04 0.08
C LEU A 51 -5.05 -4.85 -0.32
N VAL A 52 -5.98 -5.31 0.52
CA VAL A 52 -7.42 -5.12 0.29
C VAL A 52 -7.78 -3.63 0.35
N SER A 53 -7.22 -2.90 1.31
CA SER A 53 -7.47 -1.46 1.47
C SER A 53 -6.99 -0.68 0.25
N ALA A 54 -5.81 -1.00 -0.27
CA ALA A 54 -5.26 -0.39 -1.47
C ALA A 54 -6.10 -0.72 -2.71
N TRP A 55 -6.57 -1.97 -2.84
CA TRP A 55 -7.43 -2.39 -3.95
C TRP A 55 -8.78 -1.64 -3.98
N THR A 56 -9.31 -1.29 -2.80
CA THR A 56 -10.58 -0.56 -2.69
C THR A 56 -10.44 0.96 -2.83
N GLN A 57 -9.22 1.50 -2.87
CA GLN A 57 -9.00 2.93 -3.11
C GLN A 57 -9.37 3.33 -4.55
N ASN A 58 -9.60 4.63 -4.74
CA ASN A 58 -9.67 5.26 -6.04
C ASN A 58 -8.52 6.24 -6.18
N PRO A 59 -7.51 5.97 -7.02
CA PRO A 59 -7.33 4.83 -7.93
C PRO A 59 -6.99 3.51 -7.20
N CYS A 60 -7.30 2.39 -7.84
CA CYS A 60 -7.05 1.05 -7.32
C CYS A 60 -5.54 0.79 -7.15
N GLY A 61 -5.14 0.16 -6.05
CA GLY A 61 -3.73 -0.11 -5.74
C GLY A 61 -2.97 1.12 -5.25
N SER A 62 -3.67 2.18 -4.85
CA SER A 62 -3.06 3.36 -4.23
C SER A 62 -3.19 3.33 -2.70
N LEU A 63 -2.28 4.03 -2.03
CA LEU A 63 -2.30 4.25 -0.59
C LEU A 63 -2.13 5.75 -0.31
N PRO A 64 -2.74 6.26 0.78
CA PRO A 64 -2.55 7.65 1.18
C PRO A 64 -1.08 7.90 1.56
N SER A 65 -0.58 9.10 1.29
CA SER A 65 0.82 9.47 1.62
C SER A 65 1.09 9.66 3.11
N GLN A 66 0.04 9.65 3.94
CA GLN A 66 0.15 9.87 5.39
C GLN A 66 0.14 8.53 6.14
N ASP A 67 1.23 8.25 6.85
CA ASP A 67 1.39 7.02 7.65
C ASP A 67 0.27 6.82 8.67
N ALA A 68 -0.20 7.89 9.30
CA ALA A 68 -1.30 7.83 10.26
C ALA A 68 -2.62 7.33 9.64
N LEU A 69 -2.89 7.71 8.38
CA LEU A 69 -4.07 7.23 7.65
C LEU A 69 -3.92 5.77 7.24
N ILE A 70 -2.72 5.34 6.86
CA ILE A 70 -2.44 3.93 6.56
C ILE A 70 -2.62 3.08 7.83
N ALA A 71 -2.01 3.49 8.94
CA ALA A 71 -2.08 2.80 10.23
C ALA A 71 -3.53 2.67 10.73
N ALA A 72 -4.30 3.77 10.70
CA ALA A 72 -5.71 3.77 11.08
C ALA A 72 -6.54 2.83 10.20
N ARG A 73 -6.23 2.75 8.89
CA ARG A 73 -6.98 1.92 7.94
C ARG A 73 -6.76 0.43 8.16
N ILE A 74 -5.54 0.03 8.50
CA ILE A 74 -5.20 -1.37 8.80
C ILE A 74 -5.47 -1.76 10.25
N GLY A 75 -5.90 -0.81 11.09
CA GLY A 75 -6.22 -1.02 12.51
C GLY A 75 -4.98 -1.16 13.40
N LEU A 76 -3.84 -0.59 13.00
CA LEU A 76 -2.61 -0.61 13.79
C LEU A 76 -2.39 0.73 14.52
N PRO A 77 -1.87 0.70 15.76
CA PRO A 77 -1.32 1.90 16.40
C PRO A 77 -0.20 2.49 15.54
N ALA A 78 -0.09 3.82 15.51
CA ALA A 78 0.89 4.53 14.68
C ALA A 78 2.35 4.13 14.99
N GLU A 79 2.64 3.84 16.25
CA GLU A 79 3.97 3.40 16.71
C GLU A 79 4.35 2.04 16.11
N VAL A 80 3.44 1.06 16.21
CA VAL A 80 3.62 -0.28 15.63
C VAL A 80 3.74 -0.20 14.11
N PHE A 81 2.96 0.67 13.47
CA PHE A 81 3.09 0.89 12.03
C PHE A 81 4.45 1.48 11.66
N ALA A 82 4.96 2.46 12.42
CA ALA A 82 6.23 3.11 12.13
C ALA A 82 7.42 2.13 12.17
N GLU A 83 7.44 1.21 13.15
CA GLU A 83 8.47 0.18 13.26
C GLU A 83 8.48 -0.78 12.06
N GLN A 84 7.33 -0.97 11.42
CA GLN A 84 7.10 -2.02 10.44
C GLN A 84 6.87 -1.52 9.03
N LYS A 85 6.75 -0.20 8.90
CA LYS A 85 6.56 0.51 7.64
C LYS A 85 7.54 0.03 6.58
N ALA A 86 8.81 -0.17 6.95
CA ALA A 86 9.86 -0.62 6.04
C ALA A 86 9.59 -2.02 5.43
N VAL A 87 8.92 -2.90 6.16
CA VAL A 87 8.53 -4.24 5.69
C VAL A 87 7.17 -4.19 5.00
N LEU A 88 6.16 -3.57 5.62
CA LEU A 88 4.79 -3.50 5.11
C LEU A 88 4.69 -2.73 3.79
N LEU A 89 5.43 -1.63 3.66
CA LEU A 89 5.49 -0.83 2.44
C LEU A 89 6.65 -1.23 1.51
N ARG A 90 7.27 -2.39 1.73
CA ARG A 90 8.34 -2.88 0.86
C ARG A 90 7.81 -3.16 -0.55
N GLY A 91 8.45 -2.57 -1.55
CA GLY A 91 8.03 -2.71 -2.95
C GLY A 91 6.87 -1.80 -3.35
N TRP A 92 6.36 -0.96 -2.44
CA TRP A 92 5.43 0.11 -2.78
C TRP A 92 6.21 1.30 -3.32
N TYR A 93 5.80 1.78 -4.49
CA TYR A 93 6.39 2.95 -5.13
C TYR A 93 5.53 4.19 -4.82
N ILE A 94 6.17 5.29 -4.42
CA ILE A 94 5.48 6.57 -4.17
C ILE A 94 5.27 7.28 -5.50
N TRP A 95 4.17 7.06 -6.18
CA TRP A 95 3.89 7.76 -7.44
C TRP A 95 3.50 9.23 -7.17
N ARG A 96 4.03 10.17 -7.95
CA ARG A 96 3.72 11.60 -7.80
C ARG A 96 2.39 11.93 -8.49
N TYR A 97 1.25 11.53 -7.93
CA TYR A 97 -0.05 12.11 -8.27
C TYR A 97 -1.02 11.89 -7.10
N PHE A 98 -1.03 12.80 -6.13
CA PHE A 98 -2.19 13.09 -5.27
C PHE A 98 -1.98 14.48 -4.64
N GLN A 99 -2.10 15.50 -5.49
CA GLN A 99 -2.36 16.89 -5.10
C GLN A 99 -3.71 17.21 -5.75
N GLY A 100 -4.80 16.93 -5.06
CA GLY A 100 -6.13 17.07 -5.62
C GLY A 100 -7.22 16.68 -4.64
N ILE A 101 -7.65 17.65 -3.85
CA ILE A 101 -8.91 17.67 -3.11
C ILE A 101 -10.06 17.46 -4.10
N VAL A 102 -10.89 16.43 -3.89
CA VAL A 102 -12.36 16.52 -3.90
C VAL A 102 -12.90 15.51 -2.90
#